data_AF-A0A6A6NV74-F1
#
_entry.id   AF-A0A6A6NV74-F1
#
_cell.length_a   1.000
_cell.length_b   1.000
_cell.length_c   1.000
_cell.angle_alpha   90.00
_cell.angle_beta   90.00
_cell.angle_gamma   90.00
#
_symmetry.space_group_name_H-M   'P 1'
#
loop_
_entity.id
_entity.type
_entity.pdbx_description
1 polymer ?
#
loop_
_entity_poly.entity_id
_entity_poly.type
_entity_poly.pdbx_seq_one_letter_code
_entity_poly.pdbx_strand_id
1 'polypeptide(L)'
;MADVDMREYRLGRGFAETSRLHYNHMLLKEAIGYNLSPSIPLVGGGTKDKASLSLRIADVATGNGIWPCEVARELPNCQVDGFDVSDAQFPPAEWLPRNVHLGTFDGAGKLPDELKGKYDIVAVRLIMPVVANRDIAPWVNNFLAMLKPGGYLQWVEYNPDEKGVRAVDPENVRERFQTVFKINEATAAAANAASRPMETYSSNRPST
;
A
#
# COMPACT_ATOMS: atom_id res chain seq x y z
N MET A 1 0.39 -24.08 -6.53
CA MET A 1 -0.57 -22.96 -6.65
C MET A 1 -1.55 -23.12 -5.51
N ALA A 2 -1.61 -22.16 -4.59
CA ALA A 2 -2.72 -22.12 -3.65
C ALA A 2 -3.87 -21.45 -4.41
N ASP A 3 -4.96 -22.20 -4.61
CA ASP A 3 -6.20 -21.63 -5.13
C ASP A 3 -6.69 -20.59 -4.13
N VAL A 4 -6.58 -19.31 -4.50
CA VAL A 4 -7.38 -18.27 -3.88
C VAL A 4 -8.82 -18.59 -4.27
N ASP A 5 -9.69 -18.83 -3.28
CA ASP A 5 -11.10 -19.02 -3.57
C ASP A 5 -11.68 -17.71 -4.12
N MET A 6 -11.72 -17.62 -5.45
CA MET A 6 -12.29 -16.48 -6.18
C MET A 6 -13.76 -16.23 -5.82
N ARG A 7 -14.43 -17.17 -5.13
CA ARG A 7 -15.81 -17.01 -4.65
C ARG A 7 -15.91 -16.10 -3.42
N GLU A 8 -14.81 -15.82 -2.72
CA GLU A 8 -14.80 -14.94 -1.54
C GLU A 8 -14.41 -13.49 -1.86
N TYR A 9 -13.86 -13.21 -3.05
CA TYR A 9 -13.49 -11.86 -3.46
C TYR A 9 -14.72 -11.05 -3.86
N ARG A 10 -15.11 -10.10 -3.02
CA ARG A 10 -16.40 -9.37 -3.13
C ARG A 10 -16.43 -8.23 -4.14
N LEU A 11 -15.28 -7.88 -4.74
CA LEU A 11 -15.20 -6.78 -5.72
C LEU A 11 -15.22 -7.34 -7.14
N GLY A 12 -15.94 -6.66 -8.03
CA GLY A 12 -16.01 -7.06 -9.44
C GLY A 12 -14.65 -6.92 -10.14
N ARG A 13 -14.50 -7.49 -11.34
CA ARG A 13 -13.27 -7.37 -12.15
C ARG A 13 -13.53 -6.78 -13.55
N GLY A 14 -14.72 -6.22 -13.75
CA GLY A 14 -15.13 -5.63 -15.03
C GLY A 14 -14.74 -4.16 -15.19
N PHE A 15 -15.17 -3.56 -16.30
CA PHE A 15 -14.90 -2.16 -16.64
C PHE A 15 -15.23 -1.18 -15.49
N ALA A 16 -16.38 -1.33 -14.86
CA ALA A 16 -16.81 -0.49 -13.75
C ALA A 16 -15.82 -0.54 -12.56
N GLU A 17 -15.23 -1.71 -12.28
CA GLU A 17 -14.22 -1.83 -11.24
C GLU A 17 -12.93 -1.12 -11.64
N THR A 18 -12.46 -1.34 -12.87
CA THR A 18 -11.25 -0.65 -13.36
C THR A 18 -11.43 0.87 -13.36
N SER A 19 -12.62 1.38 -13.68
CA SER A 19 -12.95 2.80 -13.53
C SER A 19 -12.96 3.25 -12.06
N ARG A 20 -13.51 2.45 -11.14
CA ARG A 20 -13.48 2.71 -9.70
C ARG A 20 -12.05 2.80 -9.17
N LEU A 21 -11.17 1.88 -9.59
CA LEU A 21 -9.75 1.88 -9.20
C LEU A 21 -9.00 3.12 -9.72
N HIS A 22 -9.23 3.51 -10.98
CA HIS A 22 -8.70 4.77 -11.53
C HIS A 22 -9.19 5.97 -10.73
N TYR A 23 -10.50 6.07 -10.50
CA TYR A 23 -11.12 7.17 -9.75
C TYR A 23 -10.54 7.26 -8.34
N ASN A 24 -10.46 6.13 -7.63
CA ASN A 24 -9.88 6.06 -6.29
C ASN A 24 -8.44 6.54 -6.27
N HIS A 25 -7.62 6.13 -7.23
CA HIS A 25 -6.24 6.60 -7.34
C HIS A 25 -6.16 8.11 -7.56
N MET A 26 -6.95 8.65 -8.50
CA MET A 26 -6.97 10.10 -8.77
C MET A 26 -7.44 10.91 -7.56
N LEU A 27 -8.53 10.48 -6.92
CA LEU A 27 -9.07 11.13 -5.72
C LEU A 27 -8.06 11.12 -4.57
N LEU A 28 -7.41 9.96 -4.35
CA LEU A 28 -6.45 9.79 -3.27
C LEU A 28 -5.20 10.63 -3.52
N LYS A 29 -4.70 10.66 -4.76
CA LYS A 29 -3.56 11.50 -5.15
C LYS A 29 -3.86 12.98 -5.00
N GLU A 30 -5.05 13.43 -5.41
CA GLU A 30 -5.47 14.83 -5.26
C GLU A 30 -5.58 15.23 -3.77
N ALA A 31 -6.17 14.37 -2.94
CA ALA A 31 -6.32 14.64 -1.52
C ALA A 31 -4.98 14.68 -0.77
N ILE A 32 -4.03 13.83 -1.15
CA ILE A 32 -2.73 13.68 -0.49
C ILE A 32 -1.68 14.65 -1.04
N GLY A 33 -1.70 14.89 -2.34
CA GLY A 33 -0.75 15.73 -3.06
C GLY A 33 0.57 15.05 -3.45
N TYR A 34 0.73 13.74 -3.21
CA TYR A 34 1.93 12.98 -3.57
C TYR A 34 1.66 11.48 -3.71
N ASN A 35 2.46 10.80 -4.54
CA ASN A 35 2.44 9.33 -4.64
C ASN A 35 3.30 8.67 -3.56
N LEU A 36 4.50 9.22 -3.29
CA LEU A 36 5.36 8.80 -2.18
C LEU A 36 5.51 9.94 -1.18
N SER A 37 5.45 9.62 0.11
CA SER A 37 5.56 10.60 1.18
C SER A 37 6.90 11.34 1.12
N PRO A 38 6.90 12.69 1.22
CA PRO A 38 8.12 13.48 1.35
C PRO A 38 9.00 13.11 2.55
N SER A 39 8.44 12.40 3.55
CA SER A 39 9.16 11.90 4.71
C SER A 39 10.01 10.66 4.41
N ILE A 40 9.79 9.98 3.28
CA ILE A 40 10.65 8.90 2.82
C ILE A 40 11.86 9.54 2.14
N PRO A 41 13.08 9.33 2.67
CA PRO A 41 14.27 9.94 2.13
C PRO A 41 14.63 9.25 0.81
N LEU A 42 14.24 9.89 -0.29
CA LEU A 42 14.62 9.48 -1.65
C LEU A 42 16.08 9.88 -1.91
N VAL A 43 17.02 9.23 -1.22
CA VAL A 43 18.47 9.46 -1.33
C VAL A 43 19.13 8.11 -1.62
N GLY A 44 19.35 7.85 -2.90
CA GLY A 44 20.24 6.80 -3.37
C GLY A 44 21.66 7.36 -3.44
N GLY A 45 22.63 6.68 -2.83
CA GLY A 45 24.06 7.00 -3.00
C GLY A 45 24.50 8.38 -2.49
N GLY A 46 23.78 9.00 -1.54
CA GLY A 46 24.18 10.29 -0.95
C GLY A 46 23.82 11.54 -1.76
N THR A 47 22.95 11.41 -2.77
CA THR A 47 22.55 12.53 -3.64
C THR A 47 21.03 12.73 -3.65
N LYS A 48 20.57 13.99 -3.74
CA LYS A 48 19.14 14.36 -3.83
C LYS A 48 18.59 14.31 -5.26
N ASP A 49 19.43 13.93 -6.23
CA ASP A 49 19.03 13.87 -7.62
C ASP A 49 18.14 12.64 -7.84
N LYS A 50 16.93 12.83 -8.35
CA LYS A 50 16.03 11.71 -8.66
C LYS A 50 16.63 10.81 -9.74
N ALA A 51 17.50 11.35 -10.60
CA ALA A 51 18.16 10.61 -11.66
C ALA A 51 19.24 9.63 -11.16
N SER A 52 19.70 9.74 -9.92
CA SER A 52 20.69 8.81 -9.34
C SER A 52 20.08 7.78 -8.39
N LEU A 53 18.75 7.82 -8.18
CA LEU A 53 18.06 6.86 -7.32
C LEU A 53 18.01 5.49 -7.98
N SER A 54 18.29 4.45 -7.19
CA SER A 54 18.12 3.05 -7.56
C SER A 54 17.35 2.32 -6.47
N LEU A 55 16.09 2.71 -6.27
CA LEU A 55 15.19 2.10 -5.29
C LEU A 55 14.38 0.97 -5.94
N ARG A 56 14.05 -0.04 -5.14
CA ARG A 56 13.03 -1.04 -5.45
C ARG A 56 11.78 -0.78 -4.61
N ILE A 57 10.66 -0.61 -5.29
CA ILE A 57 9.38 -0.25 -4.68
C ILE A 57 8.37 -1.35 -5.00
N ALA A 58 7.62 -1.83 -4.01
CA ALA A 58 6.47 -2.70 -4.21
C ALA A 58 5.17 -1.94 -3.95
N ASP A 59 4.14 -2.14 -4.78
CA ASP A 59 2.73 -1.79 -4.48
C ASP A 59 1.95 -3.09 -4.33
N VAL A 60 1.56 -3.45 -3.11
CA VAL A 60 0.80 -4.69 -2.86
C VAL A 60 -0.70 -4.38 -2.82
N ALA A 61 -1.51 -5.25 -3.42
CA ALA A 61 -2.90 -5.00 -3.79
C ALA A 61 -3.03 -3.81 -4.77
N THR A 62 -2.22 -3.84 -5.83
CA THR A 62 -2.10 -2.74 -6.80
C THR A 62 -3.35 -2.54 -7.68
N GLY A 63 -4.28 -3.49 -7.69
CA GLY A 63 -5.47 -3.47 -8.53
C GLY A 63 -5.09 -3.47 -10.01
N ASN A 64 -5.27 -2.34 -10.68
CA ASN A 64 -4.98 -2.20 -12.11
C ASN A 64 -3.56 -1.67 -12.41
N GLY A 65 -2.71 -1.47 -11.40
CA GLY A 65 -1.34 -1.04 -11.60
C GLY A 65 -1.15 0.44 -11.96
N ILE A 66 -2.18 1.29 -11.82
CA ILE A 66 -2.08 2.73 -12.13
C ILE A 66 -1.03 3.47 -11.29
N TRP A 67 -0.95 3.16 -10.00
CA TRP A 67 0.00 3.83 -9.09
C TRP A 67 1.45 3.43 -9.36
N PRO A 68 1.79 2.15 -9.60
CA PRO A 68 3.10 1.78 -10.09
C PRO A 68 3.53 2.58 -11.32
N CYS A 69 2.63 2.74 -12.29
CA CYS A 69 2.90 3.51 -13.52
C CYS A 69 3.18 4.98 -13.23
N GLU A 70 2.40 5.59 -12.32
CA GLU A 70 2.60 6.98 -11.92
C GLU A 70 3.89 7.21 -11.13
N VAL A 71 4.22 6.32 -10.19
CA VAL A 71 5.48 6.38 -9.43
C VAL A 71 6.68 6.20 -10.36
N ALA A 72 6.61 5.26 -11.29
CA ALA A 72 7.65 5.03 -12.27
C ALA A 72 7.89 6.25 -13.16
N ARG A 73 6.85 7.03 -13.47
CA ARG A 73 6.96 8.30 -14.20
C ARG A 73 7.64 9.39 -13.35
N GLU A 74 7.40 9.42 -12.05
CA GLU A 74 8.02 10.38 -11.12
C GLU A 74 9.47 10.01 -10.73
N LEU A 75 9.81 8.73 -10.81
CA LEU A 75 11.10 8.13 -10.43
C LEU A 75 11.59 7.15 -11.53
N PRO A 76 12.08 7.66 -12.68
CA PRO A 76 12.37 6.84 -13.86
C PRO A 76 13.50 5.80 -13.68
N ASN A 77 14.33 5.96 -12.65
CA ASN A 77 15.47 5.06 -12.37
C ASN A 77 15.22 4.07 -11.23
N CYS A 78 14.01 4.09 -10.65
CA CYS A 78 13.56 3.10 -9.68
C CYS A 78 12.83 1.96 -10.38
N GLN A 79 12.95 0.75 -9.83
CA GLN A 79 12.12 -0.40 -10.21
C GLN A 79 10.84 -0.38 -9.36
N VAL A 80 9.69 -0.49 -10.00
CA VAL A 80 8.38 -0.53 -9.32
C VAL A 80 7.65 -1.82 -9.68
N ASP A 81 7.44 -2.67 -8.68
CA ASP A 81 6.72 -3.94 -8.84
C ASP A 81 5.31 -3.80 -8.23
N GLY A 82 4.26 -3.99 -9.03
CA GLY A 82 2.88 -4.03 -8.57
C GLY A 82 2.40 -5.48 -8.41
N PHE A 83 1.71 -5.76 -7.32
CA PHE A 83 1.20 -7.09 -7.01
C PHE A 83 -0.29 -7.03 -6.70
N ASP A 84 -1.08 -7.90 -7.32
CA ASP A 84 -2.47 -8.13 -6.93
C ASP A 84 -2.75 -9.62 -6.86
N VAL A 85 -3.83 -10.01 -6.20
CA VAL A 85 -4.21 -11.43 -6.12
C VAL A 85 -4.63 -11.98 -7.49
N SER A 86 -4.98 -11.11 -8.44
CA SER A 86 -5.36 -11.47 -9.81
C SER A 86 -4.80 -10.46 -10.82
N ASP A 87 -4.42 -10.96 -12.00
CA ASP A 87 -3.97 -10.18 -13.15
C ASP A 87 -5.12 -9.62 -14.01
N ALA A 88 -6.38 -9.93 -13.69
CA ALA A 88 -7.54 -9.63 -14.51
C ALA A 88 -7.75 -8.13 -14.79
N GLN A 89 -7.14 -7.24 -14.00
CA GLN A 89 -7.24 -5.79 -14.15
C GLN A 89 -5.94 -5.15 -14.63
N PHE A 90 -4.89 -5.93 -14.86
CA PHE A 90 -3.63 -5.40 -15.35
C PHE A 90 -3.77 -4.96 -16.81
N PRO A 91 -3.16 -3.84 -17.20
CA PRO A 91 -2.98 -3.52 -18.60
C PRO A 91 -2.04 -4.54 -19.27
N PRO A 92 -2.08 -4.65 -20.60
CA PRO A 92 -1.09 -5.39 -21.37
C PRO A 92 0.34 -4.96 -20.99
N ALA A 93 1.25 -5.92 -20.88
CA ALA A 93 2.62 -5.69 -20.41
C ALA A 93 3.38 -4.72 -21.34
N GLU A 94 3.08 -4.73 -22.63
CA GLU A 94 3.64 -3.83 -23.64
C GLU A 94 3.25 -2.35 -23.44
N TRP A 95 2.22 -2.07 -22.64
CA TRP A 95 1.80 -0.70 -22.31
C TRP A 95 2.45 -0.19 -21.02
N LEU A 96 3.11 -1.06 -20.27
CA LEU A 96 3.75 -0.69 -19.02
C LEU A 96 5.05 0.11 -19.27
N PRO A 97 5.38 1.09 -18.41
CA PRO A 97 6.70 1.66 -18.38
C PRO A 97 7.78 0.58 -18.19
N ARG A 98 8.97 0.77 -18.77
CA ARG A 98 10.05 -0.25 -18.74
C ARG A 98 10.50 -0.64 -17.33
N ASN A 99 10.32 0.26 -16.36
CA ASN A 99 10.67 0.08 -14.96
C ASN A 99 9.48 -0.33 -14.09
N VAL A 100 8.38 -0.78 -14.70
CA VAL A 100 7.21 -1.34 -14.01
C VAL A 100 7.07 -2.82 -14.33
N HIS A 101 6.85 -3.64 -13.31
CA HIS A 101 6.42 -5.03 -13.47
C HIS A 101 5.14 -5.24 -12.69
N LEU A 102 4.15 -5.93 -13.28
CA LEU A 102 2.93 -6.35 -12.59
C LEU A 102 2.91 -7.87 -12.50
N GLY A 103 2.59 -8.40 -11.32
CA GLY A 103 2.56 -9.84 -11.05
C GLY A 103 1.47 -10.24 -10.05
N THR A 104 1.21 -11.53 -9.97
CA THR A 104 0.20 -12.06 -9.04
C THR A 104 0.84 -12.43 -7.69
N PHE A 105 0.27 -11.93 -6.60
CA PHE A 105 0.66 -12.28 -5.23
C PHE A 105 -0.48 -11.94 -4.26
N ASP A 106 -0.88 -12.91 -3.46
CA ASP A 106 -1.78 -12.71 -2.33
C ASP A 106 -0.99 -12.10 -1.16
N GLY A 107 -1.22 -10.82 -0.88
CA GLY A 107 -0.53 -10.07 0.17
C GLY A 107 -0.76 -10.60 1.59
N ALA A 108 -1.80 -11.40 1.84
CA ALA A 108 -2.04 -12.09 3.11
C ALA A 108 -1.56 -13.55 3.10
N GLY A 109 -1.19 -14.07 1.93
CA GLY A 109 -0.87 -15.47 1.70
C GLY A 109 0.57 -15.83 2.08
N LYS A 110 1.04 -16.97 1.57
CA LYS A 110 2.43 -17.40 1.75
C LYS A 110 3.37 -16.48 0.96
N LEU A 111 4.27 -15.78 1.66
CA LEU A 111 5.29 -14.94 1.05
C LEU A 111 6.30 -15.78 0.23
N PRO A 112 6.43 -15.52 -1.09
CA PRO A 112 7.48 -16.12 -1.92
C PRO A 112 8.88 -15.70 -1.46
N ASP A 113 9.85 -16.61 -1.57
CA ASP A 113 11.21 -16.38 -1.07
C ASP A 113 11.91 -15.24 -1.81
N GLU A 114 11.63 -15.08 -3.10
CA GLU A 114 12.17 -14.03 -3.96
C GLU A 114 11.71 -12.61 -3.59
N LEU A 115 10.65 -12.46 -2.78
CA LEU A 115 10.16 -11.16 -2.34
C LEU A 115 10.74 -10.73 -0.99
N LYS A 116 11.37 -11.64 -0.24
CA LYS A 116 11.92 -11.37 1.09
C LYS A 116 13.12 -10.42 1.02
N GLY A 117 13.11 -9.37 1.83
CA GLY A 117 14.22 -8.41 1.92
C GLY A 117 14.57 -7.71 0.60
N LYS A 118 13.63 -7.61 -0.33
CA LYS A 118 13.88 -7.14 -1.71
C LYS A 118 13.64 -5.65 -1.90
N TYR A 119 12.74 -5.06 -1.11
CA TYR A 119 12.20 -3.73 -1.39
C TYR A 119 12.70 -2.67 -0.40
N ASP A 120 13.03 -1.49 -0.92
CA ASP A 120 13.33 -0.31 -0.10
C ASP A 120 12.03 0.32 0.43
N ILE A 121 10.95 0.22 -0.36
CA ILE A 121 9.62 0.73 -0.02
C ILE A 121 8.58 -0.34 -0.37
N VAL A 122 7.68 -0.64 0.57
CA VAL A 122 6.45 -1.39 0.32
C VAL A 122 5.29 -0.42 0.53
N ALA A 123 4.47 -0.24 -0.49
CA ALA A 123 3.27 0.57 -0.47
C ALA A 123 2.04 -0.32 -0.50
N VAL A 124 0.98 0.14 0.16
CA VAL A 124 -0.33 -0.50 0.17
C VAL A 124 -1.40 0.58 0.33
N ARG A 125 -2.51 0.46 -0.42
CA ARG A 125 -3.55 1.48 -0.46
C ARG A 125 -4.95 0.86 -0.53
N LEU A 126 -5.87 1.37 0.30
CA LEU A 126 -7.31 1.05 0.25
C LEU A 126 -7.63 -0.46 0.38
N ILE A 127 -6.88 -1.20 1.21
CA ILE A 127 -7.03 -2.65 1.34
C ILE A 127 -8.02 -3.05 2.43
N MET A 128 -8.40 -2.13 3.32
CA MET A 128 -9.33 -2.44 4.42
C MET A 128 -10.65 -3.12 3.99
N PRO A 129 -11.27 -2.80 2.85
CA PRO A 129 -12.48 -3.49 2.38
C PRO A 129 -12.27 -4.99 2.07
N VAL A 130 -11.04 -5.43 1.83
CA VAL A 130 -10.70 -6.82 1.48
C VAL A 130 -9.98 -7.56 2.61
N VAL A 131 -9.71 -6.90 3.75
CA VAL A 131 -9.14 -7.55 4.94
C VAL A 131 -10.21 -8.41 5.61
N ALA A 132 -10.05 -9.73 5.50
CA ALA A 132 -10.90 -10.68 6.20
C ALA A 132 -10.84 -10.47 7.72
N ASN A 133 -12.00 -10.48 8.38
CA ASN A 133 -12.12 -10.36 9.84
C ASN A 133 -11.43 -9.12 10.46
N ARG A 134 -11.07 -8.11 9.65
CA ARG A 134 -10.23 -6.97 10.07
C ARG A 134 -8.87 -7.39 10.64
N ASP A 135 -8.40 -8.59 10.31
CA ASP A 135 -7.08 -9.07 10.72
C ASP A 135 -6.01 -8.63 9.72
N ILE A 136 -5.29 -7.57 10.09
CA ILE A 136 -4.20 -7.01 9.29
C ILE A 136 -2.86 -7.71 9.54
N ALA A 137 -2.75 -8.61 10.53
CA ALA A 137 -1.48 -9.19 10.93
C ALA A 137 -0.78 -9.97 9.79
N PRO A 138 -1.48 -10.80 8.99
CA PRO A 138 -0.85 -11.52 7.86
C PRO A 138 -0.25 -10.56 6.82
N TRP A 139 -0.97 -9.49 6.51
CA TRP A 139 -0.53 -8.45 5.57
C TRP A 139 0.72 -7.72 6.08
N VAL A 140 0.65 -7.23 7.33
CA VAL A 140 1.77 -6.53 7.96
C VAL A 140 3.00 -7.44 7.98
N ASN A 141 2.88 -8.69 8.44
CA ASN A 141 4.00 -9.63 8.51
C ASN A 141 4.69 -9.82 7.15
N ASN A 142 3.91 -9.97 6.07
CA ASN A 142 4.45 -10.08 4.73
C ASN A 142 5.14 -8.79 4.28
N PHE A 143 4.52 -7.62 4.50
CA PHE A 143 5.14 -6.33 4.15
C PHE A 143 6.46 -6.12 4.87
N LEU A 144 6.52 -6.44 6.16
CA LEU A 144 7.76 -6.37 6.96
C LEU A 144 8.84 -7.29 6.41
N ALA A 145 8.48 -8.53 6.06
CA ALA A 145 9.43 -9.50 5.53
C ALA A 145 9.90 -9.17 4.10
N MET A 146 9.10 -8.42 3.33
CA MET A 146 9.48 -7.93 1.99
C MET A 146 10.50 -6.79 2.03
N LEU A 147 10.54 -6.03 3.13
CA LEU A 147 11.41 -4.86 3.26
C LEU A 147 12.87 -5.27 3.52
N LYS A 148 13.79 -4.55 2.88
CA LYS A 148 15.19 -4.51 3.30
C LYS A 148 15.31 -3.88 4.70
N PRO A 149 16.38 -4.19 5.45
CA PRO A 149 16.71 -3.45 6.67
C PRO A 149 16.68 -1.93 6.47
N GLY A 150 15.92 -1.22 7.29
CA GLY A 150 15.78 0.25 7.19
C GLY A 150 14.79 0.74 6.13
N GLY A 151 14.06 -0.16 5.47
CA GLY A 151 13.03 0.16 4.50
C GLY A 151 11.78 0.80 5.10
N TYR A 152 10.88 1.22 4.21
CA TYR A 152 9.67 1.98 4.55
C TYR A 152 8.39 1.26 4.13
N LEU A 153 7.45 1.15 5.07
CA LEU A 153 6.06 0.80 4.77
C LEU A 153 5.24 2.08 4.64
N GLN A 154 4.66 2.32 3.46
CA GLN A 154 3.68 3.38 3.24
C GLN A 154 2.28 2.78 3.13
N TRP A 155 1.45 3.02 4.15
CA TRP A 155 0.07 2.55 4.20
C TRP A 155 -0.90 3.74 4.09
N VAL A 156 -1.81 3.68 3.12
CA VAL A 156 -2.85 4.71 2.91
C VAL A 156 -4.25 4.10 2.92
N GLU A 157 -5.15 4.64 3.74
CA GLU A 157 -6.54 4.16 3.86
C GLU A 157 -7.56 5.29 3.88
N TYR A 158 -8.80 4.93 3.59
CA TYR A 158 -9.95 5.75 3.93
C TYR A 158 -10.41 5.44 5.36
N ASN A 159 -10.62 6.46 6.19
CA ASN A 159 -11.23 6.29 7.51
C ASN A 159 -12.75 6.53 7.45
N PRO A 160 -13.59 5.48 7.58
CA PRO A 160 -15.05 5.63 7.57
C PRO A 160 -15.65 6.14 8.89
N ASP A 161 -14.87 6.21 9.98
CA ASP A 161 -15.37 6.57 11.31
C ASP A 161 -15.47 8.09 11.54
N GLU A 162 -14.93 8.90 10.62
CA GLU A 162 -15.08 10.35 10.64
C GLU A 162 -16.37 10.78 9.92
N LYS A 163 -17.51 10.67 10.63
CA LYS A 163 -18.82 11.07 10.12
C LYS A 163 -18.96 12.61 10.13
N GLY A 164 -18.63 13.27 9.03
CA GLY A 164 -19.00 14.66 8.79
C GLY A 164 -18.23 15.33 7.65
N VAL A 165 -18.92 16.17 6.88
CA VAL A 165 -18.26 17.16 6.01
C VAL A 165 -17.89 18.34 6.89
N ARG A 166 -16.60 18.48 7.22
CA ARG A 166 -16.06 19.73 7.74
C ARG A 166 -15.46 20.50 6.57
N ALA A 167 -15.78 21.78 6.45
CA ALA A 167 -14.97 22.67 5.62
C ALA A 167 -13.57 22.71 6.24
N VAL A 168 -12.61 22.11 5.57
CA VAL A 168 -11.21 22.10 6.00
C VAL A 168 -10.52 23.18 5.18
N ASP A 169 -9.78 24.06 5.85
CA ASP A 169 -8.90 25.04 5.22
C ASP A 169 -8.00 24.33 4.20
N PRO A 170 -7.78 24.87 2.98
CA PRO A 170 -6.85 24.31 1.99
C PRO A 170 -5.47 23.95 2.56
N GLU A 171 -4.99 24.65 3.59
CA GLU A 171 -3.70 24.35 4.24
C GLU A 171 -3.75 23.12 5.18
N ASN A 172 -4.95 22.69 5.60
CA ASN A 172 -5.18 21.59 6.56
C ASN A 172 -5.70 20.30 5.91
N VAL A 173 -5.77 20.22 4.57
CA VAL A 173 -6.21 19.00 3.84
C VAL A 173 -5.27 17.80 4.09
N ARG A 174 -4.07 18.04 4.60
CA ARG A 174 -2.99 17.05 4.74
C ARG A 174 -3.16 16.03 5.87
N GLU A 175 -4.13 16.21 6.78
CA GLU A 175 -4.34 15.29 7.92
C GLU A 175 -5.21 14.07 7.59
N ARG A 176 -5.49 13.82 6.31
CA ARG A 176 -6.39 12.74 5.87
C ARG A 176 -5.61 11.45 5.60
N PHE A 177 -5.35 10.72 6.68
CA PHE A 177 -4.98 9.30 6.75
C PHE A 177 -3.86 8.82 5.82
N GLN A 178 -2.64 9.04 6.28
CA GLN A 178 -1.45 8.35 5.79
C GLN A 178 -0.60 7.97 6.98
N THR A 179 -0.06 6.76 6.98
CA THR A 179 0.95 6.39 7.95
C THR A 179 2.15 5.81 7.24
N VAL A 180 3.30 6.39 7.53
CA VAL A 180 4.60 5.93 7.02
C VAL A 180 5.37 5.40 8.20
N PHE A 181 5.78 4.14 8.12
CA PHE A 181 6.60 3.51 9.13
C PHE A 181 8.02 3.34 8.59
N LYS A 182 9.01 3.86 9.32
CA LYS A 182 10.41 3.47 9.13
C LYS A 182 10.70 2.26 10.00
N ILE A 183 11.18 1.18 9.41
CA ILE A 183 11.33 -0.09 10.11
C ILE A 183 12.81 -0.40 10.27
N ASN A 184 13.30 -0.24 11.50
CA ASN A 184 14.66 -0.63 11.86
C ASN A 184 14.68 -2.12 12.25
N GLU A 185 15.82 -2.81 12.11
CA GLU A 185 15.95 -4.25 12.43
C GLU A 185 15.48 -4.60 13.86
N ALA A 186 15.69 -3.69 14.83
CA ALA A 186 15.23 -3.86 16.21
C ALA A 186 13.71 -3.67 16.40
N THR A 187 13.03 -2.96 15.49
CA THR A 187 11.60 -2.60 15.59
C THR A 187 10.68 -3.63 14.92
N ALA A 188 11.22 -4.47 14.03
CA ALA A 188 10.48 -5.62 13.46
C ALA A 188 9.94 -6.56 14.56
N ALA A 189 10.69 -6.70 15.67
CA ALA A 189 10.24 -7.46 16.84
C ALA A 189 9.08 -6.80 17.62
N ALA A 190 8.96 -5.47 17.59
CA ALA A 190 7.89 -4.73 18.25
C ALA A 190 6.60 -4.68 17.40
N ALA A 191 6.72 -4.67 16.07
CA ALA A 191 5.57 -4.83 15.18
C ALA A 191 4.90 -6.21 15.35
N ASN A 192 5.68 -7.26 15.63
CA ASN A 192 5.16 -8.57 16.06
C ASN A 192 4.38 -8.49 17.40
N ALA A 193 4.76 -7.59 18.31
CA ALA A 193 4.10 -7.42 19.61
C ALA A 193 2.79 -6.60 19.54
N ALA A 194 2.63 -5.74 18.52
CA ALA A 194 1.41 -4.98 18.27
C ALA A 194 0.24 -5.82 17.71
N SER A 195 0.45 -7.12 17.48
CA SER A 195 -0.55 -8.11 17.07
C SER A 195 -1.47 -8.60 18.21
N ARG A 196 -1.43 -7.97 19.39
CA ARG A 196 -2.42 -8.24 20.45
C ARG A 196 -3.67 -7.39 20.23
N PRO A 197 -4.87 -7.97 20.38
CA PRO A 197 -6.11 -7.29 20.02
C PRO A 197 -6.28 -6.00 20.83
N MET A 198 -6.72 -4.95 20.13
CA MET A 198 -7.14 -3.68 20.71
C MET A 198 -8.24 -3.98 21.74
N GLU A 199 -7.97 -3.74 23.02
CA GLU A 199 -8.97 -3.91 24.08
C GLU A 199 -10.20 -3.06 23.73
N THR A 200 -11.36 -3.70 23.66
CA THR A 200 -12.63 -3.01 23.43
C THR A 200 -12.91 -2.11 24.63
N TYR A 201 -12.94 -0.80 24.42
CA TYR A 201 -13.41 0.16 25.40
C TYR A 201 -14.91 -0.05 25.63
N SER A 202 -15.27 -0.77 26.69
CA SER A 202 -16.66 -0.92 27.15
C SER A 202 -17.11 0.42 27.74
N SER A 203 -17.96 1.15 27.02
CA SER A 203 -18.60 2.34 27.56
C SER A 203 -19.66 1.94 28.59
N ASN A 204 -19.33 2.04 29.87
CA ASN A 204 -20.31 2.08 30.95
C ASN A 204 -21.17 3.34 30.78
N ARG A 205 -22.43 3.18 30.39
CA ARG A 205 -23.47 4.20 30.65
C ARG A 205 -24.08 3.94 32.02
N PRO A 206 -24.19 4.93 32.91
CA PRO A 206 -25.07 4.83 34.06
C PRO A 206 -26.52 4.87 33.58
N SER A 207 -27.32 3.93 34.08
CA SER A 207 -28.77 3.92 33.95
C SER A 207 -29.40 5.07 34.75
N THR A 208 -30.30 5.81 34.12
CA THR A 208 -31.35 6.59 34.79
C THR A 208 -32.67 5.83 34.72
#